data_AF-A0A840P1L9-F1
#
_entry.id   AF-A0A840P1L9-F1
#
_cell.length_a   1.000
_cell.length_b   1.000
_cell.length_c   1.000
_cell.angle_alpha   90.00
_cell.angle_beta   90.00
_cell.angle_gamma   90.00
#
_symmetry.space_group_name_H-M   'P 1'
#
loop_
_entity.id
_entity.type
_entity.pdbx_description
1 polymer ?
#
loop_
_entity_poly.entity_id
_entity_poly.type
_entity_poly.pdbx_seq_one_letter_code
_entity_poly.pdbx_strand_id
1 'polypeptide(L)'
;MGTGQTRLDEIAGIEFHGKVAAKIAAYTVATQRFAHDLARELDTAESTAESAMSQLKGHPLLLGIDVRARAWRVARHLADARELAQGISAEAVKFNMQFRQEFLEAMTERRAENRKEYKGKVDL
;
A
#
# COMPACT_ATOMS: atom_id res chain seq x y z
N MET A 1 -6.70 -5.09 -18.42
CA MET A 1 -5.94 -5.24 -17.16
C MET A 1 -6.90 -5.07 -16.00
N GLY A 2 -6.67 -5.75 -14.87
CA GLY A 2 -7.47 -5.54 -13.66
C GLY A 2 -7.17 -4.19 -13.00
N THR A 3 -8.12 -3.64 -12.26
CA THR A 3 -8.00 -2.34 -11.57
C THR A 3 -6.81 -2.28 -10.62
N GLY A 4 -6.47 -3.39 -9.96
CA GLY A 4 -5.29 -3.50 -9.10
C GLY A 4 -3.96 -3.40 -9.85
N GLN A 5 -3.87 -4.01 -11.03
CA GLN A 5 -2.66 -3.97 -11.85
C GLN A 5 -2.39 -2.54 -12.35
N THR A 6 -3.42 -1.86 -12.85
CA THR A 6 -3.31 -0.45 -13.27
C THR A 6 -2.81 0.44 -12.13
N ARG A 7 -3.31 0.24 -10.90
CA ARG A 7 -2.87 1.01 -9.72
C ARG A 7 -1.41 0.73 -9.34
N LEU A 8 -0.96 -0.52 -9.47
CA LEU A 8 0.45 -0.87 -9.26
C LEU A 8 1.34 -0.21 -10.31
N ASP A 9 0.91 -0.20 -11.58
CA ASP A 9 1.64 0.48 -12.66
C ASP A 9 1.70 2.00 -12.41
N GLU A 10 0.62 2.62 -11.93
CA GLU A 10 0.58 4.03 -11.52
C GLU A 10 1.57 4.33 -10.38
N ILE A 11 1.64 3.47 -9.36
CA ILE A 11 2.58 3.59 -8.25
C ILE A 11 4.02 3.43 -8.74
N ALA A 12 4.28 2.41 -9.58
CA ALA A 12 5.59 2.12 -10.13
C ALA A 12 6.11 3.24 -11.05
N GLY A 13 5.21 3.98 -11.71
CA GLY A 13 5.56 5.15 -12.53
C GLY A 13 6.02 6.37 -11.73
N ILE A 14 5.98 6.34 -10.39
CA ILE A 14 6.44 7.46 -9.56
C ILE A 14 7.96 7.44 -9.45
N GLU A 15 8.62 8.21 -10.31
CA GLU A 15 10.08 8.39 -10.24
C GLU A 15 10.51 9.43 -9.19
N PHE A 16 11.57 9.12 -8.46
CA PHE A 16 12.15 9.97 -7.43
C PHE A 16 13.25 10.91 -7.97
N HIS A 17 12.91 11.76 -8.94
CA HIS A 17 13.79 12.81 -9.45
C HIS A 17 13.24 14.22 -9.13
N GLY A 18 14.14 15.19 -8.94
CA GLY A 18 13.78 16.59 -8.71
C GLY A 18 13.15 16.85 -7.34
N LYS A 19 11.82 17.07 -7.28
CA LYS A 19 11.08 17.33 -6.03
C LYS A 19 10.85 16.03 -5.24
N VAL A 20 11.93 15.37 -4.83
CA VAL A 20 11.93 14.02 -4.21
C VAL A 20 10.96 13.91 -3.04
N ALA A 21 10.93 14.89 -2.13
CA ALA A 21 10.01 14.87 -0.99
C ALA A 21 8.53 14.83 -1.40
N ALA A 22 8.14 15.59 -2.44
CA ALA A 22 6.77 15.58 -2.95
C ALA A 22 6.44 14.25 -3.64
N LYS A 23 7.42 13.62 -4.30
CA LYS A 23 7.26 12.33 -4.96
C LYS A 23 7.12 11.18 -3.96
N ILE A 24 7.91 11.18 -2.88
CA ILE A 24 7.77 10.23 -1.77
C ILE A 24 6.40 10.38 -1.11
N ALA A 25 5.96 11.62 -0.86
CA ALA A 25 4.61 11.86 -0.33
C ALA A 25 3.53 11.30 -1.28
N ALA A 26 3.64 11.52 -2.59
CA ALA A 26 2.71 10.97 -3.57
C ALA A 26 2.73 9.43 -3.60
N TYR A 27 3.91 8.81 -3.57
CA TYR A 27 4.09 7.36 -3.54
C TYR A 27 3.43 6.74 -2.30
N THR A 28 3.67 7.32 -1.13
CA THR A 28 3.08 6.81 0.14
C THR A 28 1.56 6.92 0.15
N VAL A 29 0.99 8.03 -0.33
CA VAL A 29 -0.47 8.21 -0.45
C VAL A 29 -1.07 7.22 -1.45
N ALA A 30 -0.44 7.03 -2.61
CA ALA A 30 -0.91 6.08 -3.61
C ALA A 30 -0.86 4.64 -3.07
N THR A 31 0.24 4.27 -2.40
CA THR A 31 0.41 2.96 -1.75
C THR A 31 -0.65 2.72 -0.66
N GLN A 32 -0.94 3.71 0.16
CA GLN A 32 -2.00 3.62 1.19
C GLN A 32 -3.37 3.38 0.57
N ARG A 33 -3.72 4.14 -0.48
CA ARG A 33 -5.00 3.97 -1.17
C ARG A 33 -5.13 2.59 -1.78
N PHE A 34 -4.08 2.12 -2.46
CA PHE A 34 -4.02 0.78 -3.00
C PHE A 34 -4.21 -0.29 -1.91
N ALA A 35 -3.48 -0.17 -0.80
CA ALA A 35 -3.56 -1.08 0.32
C ALA A 35 -4.97 -1.14 0.94
N HIS A 36 -5.62 0.02 1.12
CA HIS A 36 -6.99 0.08 1.63
C HIS A 36 -8.02 -0.53 0.68
N ASP A 37 -7.89 -0.26 -0.61
CA ASP A 37 -8.81 -0.83 -1.60
C ASP A 37 -8.61 -2.33 -1.73
N LEU A 38 -7.36 -2.81 -1.74
CA LEU A 38 -7.05 -4.24 -1.72
C LEU A 38 -7.60 -4.92 -0.47
N ALA A 39 -7.49 -4.29 0.71
CA ALA A 39 -8.07 -4.83 1.94
C ALA A 39 -9.60 -4.98 1.84
N ARG A 40 -10.31 -4.01 1.24
CA ARG A 40 -11.76 -4.11 1.01
C ARG A 40 -12.14 -5.19 0.01
N GLU A 41 -11.36 -5.33 -1.06
CA GLU A 41 -11.56 -6.39 -2.05
C GLU A 41 -11.35 -7.77 -1.43
N LEU A 42 -10.33 -7.94 -0.58
CA LEU A 42 -10.05 -9.18 0.14
C LEU A 42 -11.13 -9.52 1.17
N ASP A 43 -11.67 -8.52 1.89
CA ASP A 43 -12.80 -8.68 2.81
C ASP A 43 -14.06 -9.19 2.07
N THR A 44 -14.35 -8.60 0.92
CA THR A 44 -15.47 -9.03 0.07
C THR A 44 -15.23 -10.44 -0.49
N ALA A 45 -14.00 -10.73 -0.90
CA ALA A 45 -13.61 -12.04 -1.43
C ALA A 45 -13.68 -13.13 -0.36
N GLU A 46 -13.26 -12.84 0.88
CA GLU A 46 -13.36 -13.74 2.03
C GLU A 46 -14.81 -14.20 2.22
N SER A 47 -15.73 -13.24 2.37
CA SER A 47 -17.16 -13.53 2.57
C SER A 47 -17.78 -14.26 1.38
N THR A 48 -17.44 -13.84 0.15
CA THR A 48 -17.97 -14.45 -1.07
C THR A 48 -17.47 -15.89 -1.24
N ALA A 49 -16.18 -16.14 -0.99
CA ALA A 49 -15.58 -17.46 -1.10
C ALA A 49 -16.15 -18.41 -0.05
N GLU A 50 -16.27 -17.98 1.22
CA GLU A 50 -16.84 -18.79 2.28
C GLU A 50 -18.29 -19.18 1.96
N SER A 51 -19.10 -18.22 1.54
CA SER A 51 -20.50 -18.44 1.17
C SER A 51 -20.65 -19.39 -0.02
N ALA A 52 -19.93 -19.12 -1.12
CA ALA A 52 -19.98 -19.94 -2.33
C ALA A 52 -19.52 -21.37 -2.07
N MET A 53 -18.42 -21.55 -1.32
CA MET A 53 -17.94 -22.89 -0.99
C MET A 53 -18.87 -23.61 -0.03
N SER A 54 -19.46 -22.93 0.95
CA SER A 54 -20.40 -23.53 1.90
C SER A 54 -21.67 -24.07 1.22
N GLN A 55 -22.11 -23.45 0.12
CA GLN A 55 -23.25 -23.93 -0.69
C GLN A 55 -22.97 -25.27 -1.38
N LEU A 56 -21.70 -25.64 -1.57
CA LEU A 56 -21.31 -26.92 -2.18
C LEU A 56 -21.37 -28.09 -1.18
N LYS A 57 -21.73 -27.84 0.08
CA LYS A 57 -21.85 -28.89 1.09
C LYS A 57 -22.92 -29.91 0.67
N GLY A 58 -22.53 -31.18 0.66
CA GLY A 58 -23.43 -32.28 0.30
C GLY A 58 -23.54 -32.52 -1.21
N HIS A 59 -22.76 -31.80 -2.03
CA HIS A 59 -22.69 -32.05 -3.46
C HIS A 59 -22.13 -33.47 -3.75
N PRO A 60 -22.79 -34.30 -4.57
CA PRO A 60 -22.38 -35.69 -4.81
C PRO A 60 -20.94 -35.84 -5.30
N LEU A 61 -20.46 -34.92 -6.15
CA LEU A 61 -19.07 -34.93 -6.64
C LEU A 61 -18.02 -34.58 -5.57
N LEU A 62 -18.43 -34.10 -4.40
CA LEU A 62 -17.55 -33.72 -3.29
C LEU A 62 -17.69 -34.68 -2.09
N LEU A 63 -18.23 -35.89 -2.31
CA LEU A 63 -18.29 -36.93 -1.29
C LEU A 63 -16.91 -37.24 -0.73
N GLY A 64 -16.79 -37.27 0.61
CA GLY A 64 -15.52 -37.47 1.31
C GLY A 64 -14.65 -36.22 1.46
N ILE A 65 -15.06 -35.07 0.90
CA ILE A 65 -14.36 -33.80 1.08
C ILE A 65 -15.06 -32.97 2.16
N ASP A 66 -14.30 -32.53 3.17
CA ASP A 66 -14.80 -31.52 4.11
C ASP A 66 -14.79 -30.13 3.47
N VAL A 67 -15.89 -29.82 2.80
CA VAL A 67 -16.12 -28.54 2.12
C VAL A 67 -16.07 -27.37 3.10
N ARG A 68 -16.54 -27.55 4.35
CA ARG A 68 -16.52 -26.49 5.37
C ARG A 68 -15.10 -26.18 5.80
N ALA A 69 -14.29 -27.21 6.08
CA ALA A 69 -12.90 -27.01 6.44
C ALA A 69 -12.10 -26.33 5.31
N ARG A 70 -12.40 -26.65 4.05
CA ARG A 70 -11.78 -25.98 2.89
C ARG A 70 -12.23 -24.53 2.75
N ALA A 71 -13.53 -24.27 2.89
CA ALA A 71 -14.09 -22.91 2.84
C ALA A 71 -13.46 -22.02 3.92
N TRP A 72 -13.40 -22.52 5.16
CA TRP A 72 -12.75 -21.83 6.27
C TRP A 72 -11.27 -21.57 6.01
N ARG A 73 -10.54 -22.53 5.44
CA ARG A 73 -9.12 -22.34 5.13
C ARG A 73 -8.89 -21.24 4.09
N VAL A 74 -9.74 -21.19 3.05
CA VAL A 74 -9.68 -20.15 2.01
C VAL A 74 -10.02 -18.78 2.60
N ALA A 75 -11.11 -18.69 3.37
CA ALA A 75 -11.50 -17.47 4.07
C ALA A 75 -10.38 -16.96 4.98
N ARG A 76 -9.76 -17.85 5.77
CA ARG A 76 -8.62 -17.50 6.63
C ARG A 76 -7.45 -16.93 5.85
N HIS A 77 -7.06 -17.52 4.71
CA HIS A 77 -5.97 -16.96 3.91
C HIS A 77 -6.29 -15.58 3.33
N LEU A 78 -7.56 -15.32 3.00
CA LEU A 78 -8.01 -14.01 2.52
C LEU A 78 -8.02 -12.98 3.66
N ALA A 79 -8.42 -13.39 4.88
CA ALA A 79 -8.33 -12.58 6.08
C ALA A 79 -6.87 -12.23 6.42
N ASP A 80 -5.96 -13.20 6.40
CA ASP A 80 -4.53 -12.98 6.63
C ASP A 80 -3.95 -12.00 5.57
N ALA A 81 -4.33 -12.16 4.30
CA ALA A 81 -3.94 -11.23 3.24
C ALA A 81 -4.49 -9.81 3.46
N ARG A 82 -5.72 -9.67 3.96
CA ARG A 82 -6.33 -8.39 4.32
C ARG A 82 -5.53 -7.70 5.42
N GLU A 83 -5.12 -8.43 6.45
CA GLU A 83 -4.28 -7.90 7.53
C GLU A 83 -2.92 -7.43 7.00
N LEU A 84 -2.28 -8.19 6.13
CA LEU A 84 -1.03 -7.78 5.48
C LEU A 84 -1.22 -6.50 4.65
N ALA A 85 -2.32 -6.38 3.91
CA ALA A 85 -2.63 -5.16 3.17
C ALA A 85 -2.79 -3.95 4.10
N GLN A 86 -3.46 -4.10 5.25
CA GLN A 86 -3.54 -3.03 6.25
C GLN A 86 -2.17 -2.68 6.83
N GLY A 87 -1.31 -3.69 7.05
CA GLY A 87 0.09 -3.51 7.45
C GLY A 87 0.89 -2.65 6.47
N ILE A 88 0.73 -2.89 5.15
CA ILE A 88 1.35 -2.07 4.10
C ILE A 88 0.94 -0.59 4.23
N SER A 89 -0.34 -0.31 4.48
CA SER A 89 -0.81 1.07 4.67
C SER A 89 -0.13 1.74 5.87
N ALA A 90 -0.02 1.04 7.00
CA ALA A 90 0.64 1.54 8.20
C ALA A 90 2.14 1.79 7.97
N GLU A 91 2.84 0.87 7.32
CA GLU A 91 4.25 1.03 6.98
C GLU A 91 4.49 2.19 6.00
N ALA A 92 3.58 2.42 5.05
CA ALA A 92 3.67 3.58 4.16
C ALA A 92 3.57 4.92 4.92
N VAL A 93 2.75 5.01 5.98
CA VAL A 93 2.72 6.19 6.86
C VAL A 93 4.07 6.38 7.57
N LYS A 94 4.57 5.31 8.20
CA LYS A 94 5.83 5.34 8.97
C LYS A 94 7.01 5.73 8.08
N PHE A 95 7.10 5.14 6.89
CA PHE A 95 8.12 5.47 5.89
C PHE A 95 8.11 6.96 5.53
N ASN A 96 6.93 7.55 5.27
CA ASN A 96 6.85 8.99 4.97
C ASN A 96 7.29 9.85 6.16
N MET A 97 6.91 9.47 7.39
CA MET A 97 7.31 10.20 8.60
C MET A 97 8.82 10.14 8.82
N GLN A 98 9.41 8.95 8.74
CA GLN A 98 10.86 8.76 8.86
C GLN A 98 11.62 9.53 7.80
N PHE A 99 11.17 9.48 6.54
CA PHE A 99 11.78 10.27 5.47
C PHE A 99 11.73 11.78 5.78
N ARG A 100 10.60 12.27 6.29
CA ARG A 100 10.46 13.69 6.64
C ARG A 100 11.40 14.11 7.75
N GLN A 101 11.55 13.26 8.77
CA GLN A 101 12.44 13.51 9.90
C GLN A 101 13.91 13.47 9.50
N GLU A 102 14.35 12.42 8.81
CA GLU A 102 15.77 12.20 8.54
C GLU A 102 16.31 13.05 7.38
N PHE A 103 15.49 13.31 6.36
CA PHE A 103 15.98 13.93 5.12
C PHE A 103 15.44 15.34 4.90
N LEU A 104 14.21 15.63 5.30
CA LEU A 104 13.62 16.93 5.04
C LEU A 104 14.16 18.01 5.99
N GLU A 105 14.36 17.66 7.27
CA GLU A 105 15.02 18.54 8.25
C GLU A 105 16.45 18.88 7.80
N ALA A 106 17.25 17.85 7.46
CA ALA A 106 18.60 18.01 6.93
C ALA A 106 18.64 18.84 5.63
N MET A 107 17.67 18.68 4.72
CA MET A 107 17.60 19.49 3.50
C MET A 107 17.19 20.94 3.77
N THR A 108 16.35 21.20 4.78
CA THR A 108 15.98 22.57 5.16
C THR A 108 17.13 23.33 5.81
N GLU A 109 17.93 22.67 6.65
CA GLU A 109 19.12 23.25 7.27
C GLU A 109 20.15 23.65 6.22
N ARG A 110 20.47 22.74 5.30
CA ARG A 110 21.43 22.99 4.20
C ARG A 110 21.01 24.16 3.29
N ARG A 111 19.70 24.31 3.07
CA ARG A 111 19.16 25.42 2.27
C ARG A 111 19.23 26.76 3.02
N ALA A 112 19.09 26.74 4.35
CA ALA A 112 19.25 27.91 5.19
C ALA A 112 20.72 28.36 5.28
N GLU A 113 21.67 27.43 5.33
CA GLU A 113 23.11 27.71 5.26
C GLU A 113 23.52 28.39 3.95
N ASN A 114 23.12 27.82 2.81
CA ASN A 114 23.41 28.41 1.49
C ASN A 114 22.83 29.83 1.33
N ARG A 115 21.67 30.11 1.96
CA ARG A 115 21.07 31.45 1.94
C ARG A 115 21.82 32.45 2.83
N LYS A 116 22.48 32.00 3.91
CA LYS A 116 23.34 32.84 4.75
C LYS A 116 24.67 33.17 4.05
N GLU A 117 25.19 32.22 3.27
CA GLU A 117 26.42 32.39 2.49
C GLU A 117 26.21 33.36 1.30
N TYR A 118 25.01 33.38 0.71
CA TYR A 118 24.63 34.37 -0.29
C TYR A 118 24.30 35.75 0.33
N LYS A 119 25.30 36.42 0.91
CA LYS A 119 25.27 37.87 1.19
C LYS A 119 25.83 38.61 -0.02
N GLY A 120 24.96 38.87 -0.98
CA GLY A 120 25.29 39.52 -2.25
C GLY A 120 26.20 40.74 -2.10
N LYS A 121 27.45 40.60 -2.55
CA LYS A 121 28.11 41.66 -3.31
C LYS A 121 27.89 41.31 -4.77
N VAL A 122 26.86 41.91 -5.34
CA VAL A 122 26.77 42.05 -6.79
C VAL A 122 27.42 43.40 -7.07
N ASP A 123 28.69 43.37 -7.50
CA ASP A 123 29.33 44.58 -8.03
C ASP A 123 28.64 44.88 -9.37
N LEU A 124 27.94 46.01 -9.41
CA LEU A 124 27.42 46.66 -10.62
C LEU A 124 28.47 47.62 -11.16
#